data_AF-A0A519S1V2-F1
#
_entry.id   AF-A0A519S1V2-F1
#
_cell.length_a   1.000
_cell.length_b   1.000
_cell.length_c   1.000
_cell.angle_alpha   90.00
_cell.angle_beta   90.00
_cell.angle_gamma   90.00
#
_symmetry.space_group_name_H-M   'P 1'
#
loop_
_entity.id
_entity.type
_entity.pdbx_description
1 polymer ?
#
loop_
_entity_poly.entity_id
_entity_poly.type
_entity_poly.pdbx_seq_one_letter_code
_entity_poly.pdbx_strand_id
1 'polypeptide(L)'
;MIDRILFGDNQFFAVNHISDEKSRAQSIQFKNDDAIVKTLDHARDAGLNTFMCTTHDRISAICDVIRRDPEKYEDYKIFPCMPYAHKYANAVTELGITGTIKQYVPGNLFGSLFKGGMAVLSKDYISLIELMIDAEMKMFKGINTPVIFLQNVITDLLIGLKAEEILMAYYNHVKKKHNAEPGFITMNMPKLYEILERNGVENPIICSSINKVGFRMSGSIEAYEQVLRTKRGRFIAMQVLAGGAIPPEEALEYICSLPNIESVLFGASSKRNIESTVSYINHFDEKQMTTAMAS
;
A
#
# COMPACT_ATOMS: atom_id res chain seq x y z
N MET A 1 -14.75 -8.85 -1.14
CA MET A 1 -14.72 -7.97 0.03
C MET A 1 -13.29 -7.91 0.52
N ILE A 2 -12.79 -6.74 0.90
CA ILE A 2 -11.45 -6.60 1.46
C ILE A 2 -11.50 -7.04 2.93
N ASP A 3 -10.47 -7.74 3.40
CA ASP A 3 -10.43 -8.20 4.79
C ASP A 3 -10.28 -6.98 5.73
N ARG A 4 -10.90 -7.04 6.92
CA ARG A 4 -10.87 -5.94 7.90
C ARG A 4 -9.45 -5.60 8.36
N ILE A 5 -8.57 -6.58 8.41
CA ILE A 5 -7.20 -6.41 8.90
C ILE A 5 -6.23 -6.94 7.84
N LEU A 6 -5.31 -6.09 7.41
CA LEU A 6 -4.29 -6.42 6.41
C LEU A 6 -2.91 -6.43 7.08
N PHE A 7 -2.10 -7.43 6.75
CA PHE A 7 -0.74 -7.51 7.25
C PHE A 7 0.25 -6.91 6.25
N GLY A 8 1.10 -5.99 6.69
CA GLY A 8 2.08 -5.28 5.87
C GLY A 8 3.48 -5.90 5.92
N ASP A 9 4.36 -5.45 5.03
CA ASP A 9 5.70 -6.03 4.80
C ASP A 9 6.88 -5.19 5.31
N ASN A 10 6.65 -3.94 5.74
CA ASN A 10 7.73 -2.99 6.09
C ASN A 10 8.79 -3.56 7.04
N GLN A 11 8.39 -4.36 8.03
CA GLN A 11 9.32 -4.99 8.98
C GLN A 11 10.30 -5.96 8.33
N PHE A 12 9.96 -6.57 7.20
CA PHE A 12 10.79 -7.54 6.49
C PHE A 12 11.93 -6.87 5.70
N PHE A 13 11.80 -5.58 5.44
CA PHE A 13 12.74 -4.77 4.67
C PHE A 13 13.44 -3.71 5.52
N ALA A 14 13.36 -3.82 6.85
CA ALA A 14 13.94 -2.88 7.81
C ALA A 14 13.50 -1.42 7.56
N VAL A 15 12.28 -1.23 7.03
CA VAL A 15 11.72 0.09 6.80
C VAL A 15 11.11 0.59 8.10
N ASN A 16 11.87 1.39 8.84
CA ASN A 16 11.40 2.15 9.98
C ASN A 16 11.64 3.65 9.74
N HIS A 17 10.58 4.45 9.84
CA HIS A 17 10.66 5.89 9.57
C HIS A 17 11.11 6.73 10.78
N ILE A 18 11.33 6.11 11.95
CA ILE A 18 11.64 6.82 13.20
C ILE A 18 12.90 6.28 13.89
N SER A 19 13.18 4.97 13.82
CA SER A 19 14.24 4.34 14.64
C SER A 19 15.18 3.45 13.82
N ASP A 20 16.43 3.90 13.69
CA ASP A 20 17.52 3.15 13.04
C ASP A 20 17.87 1.88 13.81
N GLU A 21 17.79 1.89 15.14
CA GLU A 21 18.04 0.72 15.97
C GLU A 21 17.02 -0.40 15.68
N LYS A 22 15.74 -0.05 15.56
CA LYS A 22 14.70 -1.00 15.14
C LYS A 22 14.94 -1.50 13.73
N SER A 23 15.31 -0.64 12.78
CA SER A 23 15.69 -1.05 11.43
C SER A 23 16.82 -2.08 11.45
N ARG A 24 17.87 -1.85 12.26
CA ARG A 24 18.99 -2.78 12.41
C ARG A 24 18.57 -4.12 13.04
N ALA A 25 17.74 -4.09 14.07
CA ALA A 25 17.23 -5.33 14.67
C ALA A 25 16.39 -6.14 13.68
N GLN A 26 15.55 -5.48 12.89
CA GLN A 26 14.72 -6.10 11.86
C GLN A 26 15.54 -6.69 10.72
N SER A 27 16.59 -6.00 10.25
CA SER A 27 17.46 -6.53 9.20
C SER A 27 18.21 -7.79 9.62
N ILE A 28 18.58 -7.89 10.90
CA ILE A 28 19.17 -9.11 11.48
C ILE A 28 18.11 -10.21 11.58
N GLN A 29 16.94 -9.90 12.13
CA GLN A 29 15.85 -10.87 12.35
C GLN A 29 15.34 -11.47 11.03
N PHE A 30 15.11 -10.64 10.02
CA PHE A 30 14.55 -11.04 8.74
C PHE A 30 15.61 -11.26 7.67
N LYS A 31 16.84 -11.61 8.05
CA LYS A 31 17.91 -11.93 7.10
C LYS A 31 17.55 -13.10 6.17
N ASN A 32 16.79 -14.07 6.67
CA ASN A 32 16.39 -15.28 5.94
C ASN A 32 14.89 -15.26 5.63
N ASP A 33 14.50 -15.82 4.48
CA ASP A 33 13.10 -15.85 4.04
C ASP A 33 12.23 -16.74 4.96
N ASP A 34 12.79 -17.77 5.59
CA ASP A 34 12.10 -18.60 6.58
C ASP A 34 11.57 -17.79 7.77
N ALA A 35 12.28 -16.73 8.16
CA ALA A 35 11.82 -15.83 9.23
C ALA A 35 10.60 -15.01 8.79
N ILE A 36 10.55 -14.60 7.52
CA ILE A 36 9.39 -13.92 6.94
C ILE A 36 8.21 -14.88 6.89
N VAL A 37 8.38 -16.07 6.32
CA VAL A 37 7.34 -17.11 6.23
C VAL A 37 6.77 -17.43 7.61
N LYS A 38 7.63 -17.64 8.61
CA LYS A 38 7.18 -17.90 9.98
C LYS A 38 6.37 -16.75 10.58
N THR A 39 6.74 -15.50 10.31
CA THR A 39 5.94 -14.35 10.76
C THR A 39 4.61 -14.25 10.02
N LEU A 40 4.56 -14.58 8.73
CA LEU A 40 3.30 -14.68 7.98
C LEU A 40 2.41 -15.79 8.54
N ASP A 41 2.98 -16.94 8.89
CA ASP A 41 2.24 -18.02 9.56
C ASP A 41 1.67 -17.55 10.90
N HIS A 42 2.43 -16.80 11.70
CA HIS A 42 1.90 -16.19 12.93
C HIS A 42 0.76 -15.19 12.67
N ALA A 43 0.81 -14.43 11.57
CA ALA A 43 -0.29 -13.57 11.16
C ALA A 43 -1.54 -14.38 10.78
N ARG A 44 -1.36 -15.49 10.08
CA ARG A 44 -2.44 -16.40 9.71
C ARG A 44 -3.06 -17.12 10.90
N ASP A 45 -2.25 -17.57 11.86
CA ASP A 45 -2.71 -18.14 13.13
C ASP A 45 -3.62 -17.14 13.89
N ALA A 46 -3.38 -15.83 13.71
CA ALA A 46 -4.20 -14.75 14.26
C ALA A 46 -5.41 -14.36 13.37
N GLY A 47 -5.69 -15.12 12.31
CA GLY A 47 -6.82 -14.91 11.41
C GLY A 47 -6.55 -13.95 10.23
N LEU A 48 -5.31 -13.53 10.00
CA LEU A 48 -4.97 -12.60 8.91
C LEU A 48 -4.67 -13.35 7.61
N ASN A 49 -5.60 -13.26 6.64
CA ASN A 49 -5.50 -13.97 5.35
C ASN A 49 -5.13 -13.07 4.16
N THR A 50 -4.88 -11.78 4.39
CA THR A 50 -4.38 -10.87 3.35
C THR A 50 -3.04 -10.27 3.73
N PHE A 51 -2.05 -10.48 2.86
CA PHE A 51 -0.72 -9.87 2.94
C PHE A 51 -0.55 -8.80 1.89
N MET A 52 -0.33 -7.56 2.33
CA MET A 52 -0.07 -6.41 1.47
C MET A 52 1.42 -6.13 1.44
N CYS A 53 2.04 -6.21 0.26
CA CYS A 53 3.50 -6.21 0.14
C CYS A 53 4.03 -5.51 -1.11
N THR A 54 5.20 -4.90 -0.97
CA THR A 54 5.99 -4.34 -2.07
C THR A 54 6.46 -5.42 -3.04
N THR A 55 6.67 -5.07 -4.32
CA THR A 55 7.18 -6.01 -5.34
C THR A 55 8.70 -6.21 -5.27
N HIS A 56 9.20 -6.55 -4.09
CA HIS A 56 10.62 -6.83 -3.86
C HIS A 56 10.96 -8.27 -4.28
N ASP A 57 12.17 -8.51 -4.81
CA ASP A 57 12.69 -9.84 -5.18
C ASP A 57 12.48 -10.94 -4.11
N ARG A 58 12.59 -10.61 -2.81
CA ARG A 58 12.35 -11.58 -1.72
C ARG A 58 10.90 -12.04 -1.66
N ILE A 59 9.94 -11.20 -2.05
CA ILE A 59 8.53 -11.58 -2.14
C ILE A 59 8.32 -12.67 -3.19
N SER A 60 9.16 -12.75 -4.24
CA SER A 60 9.10 -13.87 -5.18
C SER A 60 9.34 -15.21 -4.49
N ALA A 61 10.32 -15.29 -3.59
CA ALA A 61 10.59 -16.51 -2.82
C ALA A 61 9.44 -16.85 -1.87
N ILE A 62 8.81 -15.84 -1.25
CA ILE A 62 7.61 -16.03 -0.43
C ILE A 62 6.43 -16.55 -1.28
N CYS A 63 6.25 -16.02 -2.49
CA CYS A 63 5.23 -16.51 -3.43
C CYS A 63 5.50 -17.96 -3.84
N ASP A 64 6.77 -18.37 -4.00
CA ASP A 64 7.12 -19.78 -4.27
C ASP A 64 6.73 -20.70 -3.11
N VAL A 65 6.94 -20.26 -1.86
CA VAL A 65 6.52 -21.03 -0.66
C VAL A 65 5.00 -21.19 -0.65
N ILE A 66 4.26 -20.10 -0.87
CA ILE A 66 2.78 -20.13 -0.91
C ILE A 66 2.28 -21.06 -2.03
N ARG A 67 2.88 -21.01 -3.22
CA ARG A 67 2.52 -21.90 -4.34
C ARG A 67 2.80 -23.38 -4.08
N ARG A 68 3.81 -23.70 -3.28
CA ARG A 68 4.18 -25.09 -2.97
C ARG A 68 3.26 -25.75 -1.95
N ASP A 69 2.52 -24.97 -1.18
CA ASP A 69 1.64 -25.47 -0.11
C ASP A 69 0.23 -24.85 -0.21
N PRO A 70 -0.52 -25.14 -1.28
CA PRO A 70 -1.81 -24.51 -1.56
C PRO A 70 -2.87 -24.86 -0.51
N GLU A 71 -2.80 -26.04 0.11
CA GLU A 71 -3.72 -26.43 1.20
C GLU A 71 -3.48 -25.58 2.43
N LYS A 72 -2.22 -25.40 2.83
CA LYS A 72 -1.89 -24.52 3.95
C LYS A 72 -2.37 -23.11 3.65
N TYR A 73 -2.09 -22.54 2.48
CA TYR A 73 -2.42 -21.16 2.11
C TYR A 73 -3.76 -21.01 1.38
N GLU A 74 -4.72 -21.88 1.66
CA GLU A 74 -6.09 -21.74 1.17
C GLU A 74 -6.65 -20.35 1.54
N ASP A 75 -7.36 -19.74 0.59
CA ASP A 75 -7.94 -18.39 0.67
C ASP A 75 -6.95 -17.24 0.95
N TYR A 76 -5.65 -17.50 0.97
CA TYR A 76 -4.64 -16.47 1.21
C TYR A 76 -4.54 -15.53 0.01
N LYS A 77 -4.62 -14.22 0.27
CA LYS A 77 -4.56 -13.16 -0.75
C LYS A 77 -3.26 -12.40 -0.59
N ILE A 78 -2.67 -12.03 -1.73
CA ILE A 78 -1.58 -11.05 -1.75
C ILE A 78 -2.04 -9.78 -2.44
N PHE A 79 -1.87 -8.64 -1.78
CA PHE A 79 -2.14 -7.32 -2.34
C PHE A 79 -0.79 -6.67 -2.70
N PRO A 80 -0.31 -6.84 -3.95
CA PRO A 80 0.96 -6.29 -4.37
C PRO A 80 0.92 -4.76 -4.46
N CYS A 81 1.96 -4.11 -3.98
CA CYS A 81 2.13 -2.67 -3.95
C CYS A 81 3.33 -2.29 -4.82
N MET A 82 3.06 -1.77 -6.02
CA MET A 82 4.07 -1.46 -7.01
C MET A 82 4.27 0.05 -7.20
N PRO A 83 5.48 0.48 -7.55
CA PRO A 83 6.66 -0.37 -7.67
C PRO A 83 7.51 -0.40 -6.40
N TYR A 84 8.46 -1.33 -6.32
CA TYR A 84 9.50 -1.27 -5.31
C TYR A 84 10.49 -0.12 -5.60
N ALA A 85 10.24 1.04 -5.00
CA ALA A 85 10.95 2.30 -5.29
C ALA A 85 12.47 2.25 -5.11
N HIS A 86 12.97 1.47 -4.14
CA HIS A 86 14.40 1.33 -3.89
C HIS A 86 15.14 0.65 -5.06
N LYS A 87 14.46 -0.21 -5.82
CA LYS A 87 15.01 -0.78 -7.08
C LYS A 87 15.32 0.32 -8.09
N TYR A 88 14.44 1.32 -8.21
CA TYR A 88 14.66 2.45 -9.10
C TYR A 88 15.64 3.47 -8.52
N ALA A 89 15.61 3.74 -7.22
CA ALA A 89 16.57 4.64 -6.58
C ALA A 89 18.00 4.11 -6.68
N ASN A 90 18.22 2.81 -6.42
CA ASN A 90 19.52 2.17 -6.56
C ASN A 90 20.00 2.19 -8.01
N ALA A 91 19.11 1.94 -8.98
CA ALA A 91 19.44 2.09 -10.38
C ALA A 91 19.91 3.54 -10.69
N VAL A 92 19.18 4.56 -10.20
CA VAL A 92 19.55 6.00 -10.33
C VAL A 92 20.91 6.30 -9.69
N THR A 93 21.23 5.68 -8.56
CA THR A 93 22.51 5.87 -7.87
C THR A 93 23.67 5.15 -8.59
N GLU A 94 23.45 3.93 -9.11
CA GLU A 94 24.50 3.13 -9.76
C GLU A 94 24.77 3.55 -11.21
N LEU A 95 23.75 3.95 -11.96
CA LEU A 95 23.86 4.27 -13.39
C LEU A 95 23.85 5.79 -13.65
N GLY A 96 23.69 6.59 -12.60
CA GLY A 96 23.41 8.02 -12.70
C GLY A 96 22.02 8.33 -13.25
N ILE A 97 21.61 9.60 -13.11
CA ILE A 97 20.33 10.12 -13.63
C ILE A 97 20.21 9.84 -15.14
N THR A 98 21.29 10.00 -15.90
CA THR A 98 21.31 9.79 -17.35
C THR A 98 21.30 8.31 -17.76
N GLY A 99 21.93 7.41 -17.00
CA GLY A 99 21.98 5.97 -17.33
C GLY A 99 20.70 5.23 -16.98
N THR A 100 20.05 5.59 -15.87
CA THR A 100 18.79 4.95 -15.43
C THR A 100 17.60 5.39 -16.25
N ILE A 101 17.56 6.68 -16.62
CA ILE A 101 16.61 7.18 -17.60
C ILE A 101 16.81 6.38 -18.90
N LYS A 102 18.03 6.25 -19.43
CA LYS A 102 18.25 5.53 -20.71
C LYS A 102 17.94 4.03 -20.68
N GLN A 103 18.04 3.37 -19.52
CA GLN A 103 17.81 1.93 -19.39
C GLN A 103 16.33 1.56 -19.22
N TYR A 104 15.50 2.47 -18.68
CA TYR A 104 14.08 2.21 -18.41
C TYR A 104 13.13 3.20 -19.09
N VAL A 105 13.63 4.29 -19.68
CA VAL A 105 12.88 5.31 -20.42
C VAL A 105 13.68 5.80 -21.64
N PRO A 106 13.29 5.45 -22.88
CA PRO A 106 13.95 5.99 -24.05
C PRO A 106 13.61 7.49 -24.21
N GLY A 107 14.59 8.37 -23.98
CA GLY A 107 14.53 9.78 -24.40
C GLY A 107 14.20 10.83 -23.33
N ASN A 108 14.10 12.09 -23.77
CA ASN A 108 14.07 13.38 -23.04
C ASN A 108 12.85 13.62 -22.09
N LEU A 109 12.45 12.61 -21.31
CA LEU A 109 11.24 12.53 -20.48
C LEU A 109 10.97 13.75 -19.58
N PHE A 110 12.00 14.31 -18.94
CA PHE A 110 11.84 15.42 -18.00
C PHE A 110 11.82 16.80 -18.65
N GLY A 111 12.40 16.96 -19.85
CA GLY A 111 12.47 18.25 -20.53
C GLY A 111 11.14 18.71 -21.15
N SER A 112 10.28 17.77 -21.52
CA SER A 112 8.96 18.02 -22.12
C SER A 112 7.84 18.21 -21.09
N LEU A 113 7.92 17.56 -19.92
CA LEU A 113 6.91 17.68 -18.86
C LEU A 113 6.97 19.04 -18.14
N PHE A 114 8.16 19.66 -18.09
CA PHE A 114 8.40 20.91 -17.37
C PHE A 114 8.10 22.19 -18.17
N LYS A 115 7.87 22.10 -19.49
CA LYS A 115 7.83 23.28 -20.38
C LYS A 115 6.47 23.66 -20.96
N GLY A 116 5.36 22.99 -20.61
CA GLY A 116 4.05 23.43 -21.09
C GLY A 116 2.90 22.70 -20.46
N GLY A 117 1.93 23.45 -19.94
CA GLY A 117 0.65 22.92 -19.46
C GLY A 117 -0.06 22.10 -20.54
N MET A 118 -0.78 21.07 -20.09
CA MET A 118 -1.62 20.19 -20.94
C MET A 118 -0.88 19.53 -22.12
N ALA A 119 0.35 19.04 -21.90
CA ALA A 119 1.00 18.19 -22.89
C ALA A 119 0.33 16.80 -22.89
N VAL A 120 -0.39 16.49 -23.96
CA VAL A 120 -0.92 15.15 -24.26
C VAL A 120 0.20 14.12 -24.06
N LEU A 121 0.07 13.28 -23.02
CA LEU A 121 0.98 12.14 -22.83
C LEU A 121 0.89 11.26 -24.07
N SER A 122 2.02 10.93 -24.70
CA SER A 122 2.00 10.04 -25.84
C SER A 122 1.56 8.63 -25.42
N LYS A 123 0.91 7.91 -26.33
CA LYS A 123 0.53 6.50 -26.13
C LYS A 123 1.73 5.61 -25.76
N ASP A 124 2.92 5.99 -26.20
CA ASP A 124 4.16 5.24 -25.94
C ASP A 124 4.51 5.23 -24.45
N TYR A 125 4.30 6.34 -23.73
CA TYR A 125 4.57 6.41 -22.29
C TYR A 125 3.57 5.60 -21.47
N ILE A 126 2.28 5.65 -21.84
CA ILE A 126 1.26 4.82 -21.22
C ILE A 126 1.61 3.34 -21.38
N SER A 127 1.96 2.94 -22.61
CA SER A 127 2.35 1.56 -22.91
C SER A 127 3.56 1.11 -22.10
N LEU A 128 4.54 2.00 -21.87
CA LEU A 128 5.71 1.68 -21.04
C LEU A 128 5.33 1.42 -19.58
N ILE A 129 4.45 2.24 -19.00
CA ILE A 129 3.98 2.07 -17.61
C ILE A 129 3.19 0.76 -17.48
N GLU A 130 2.33 0.45 -18.45
CA GLU A 130 1.60 -0.82 -18.53
C GLU A 130 2.56 -2.03 -18.56
N LEU A 131 3.63 -1.95 -19.35
CA LEU A 131 4.66 -2.99 -19.40
C LEU A 131 5.43 -3.15 -18.08
N MET A 132 5.69 -2.05 -17.37
CA MET A 132 6.34 -2.09 -16.05
C MET A 132 5.43 -2.75 -15.01
N ILE A 133 4.14 -2.42 -15.01
CA ILE A 133 3.12 -3.09 -14.16
C ILE A 133 3.10 -4.59 -14.46
N ASP A 134 3.02 -4.96 -15.74
CA ASP A 134 3.02 -6.36 -16.17
C ASP A 134 4.28 -7.10 -15.70
N ALA A 135 5.45 -6.44 -15.73
CA ALA A 135 6.71 -7.03 -15.30
C ALA A 135 6.74 -7.30 -13.78
N GLU A 136 6.31 -6.34 -12.96
CA GLU A 136 6.21 -6.48 -11.51
C GLU A 136 5.21 -7.58 -11.12
N MET A 137 4.12 -7.72 -11.90
CA MET A 137 3.09 -8.74 -11.65
C MET A 137 3.51 -10.18 -11.97
N LYS A 138 4.61 -10.40 -12.71
CA LYS A 138 5.06 -11.76 -13.10
C LYS A 138 5.30 -12.68 -11.90
N MET A 139 5.83 -12.15 -10.79
CA MET A 139 6.15 -12.97 -9.61
C MET A 139 4.90 -13.53 -8.90
N PHE A 140 3.75 -12.87 -9.08
CA PHE A 140 2.47 -13.26 -8.48
C PHE A 140 1.64 -14.19 -9.37
N LYS A 141 2.20 -14.70 -10.48
CA LYS A 141 1.49 -15.66 -11.33
C LYS A 141 1.07 -16.90 -10.51
N GLY A 142 -0.22 -17.22 -10.54
CA GLY A 142 -0.78 -18.34 -9.78
C GLY A 142 -1.05 -18.03 -8.31
N ILE A 143 -0.91 -16.77 -7.88
CA ILE A 143 -1.32 -16.28 -6.56
C ILE A 143 -2.62 -15.48 -6.71
N ASN A 144 -3.48 -15.55 -5.70
CA ASN A 144 -4.69 -14.73 -5.62
C ASN A 144 -4.34 -13.27 -5.30
N THR A 145 -4.38 -12.39 -6.31
CA THR A 145 -4.11 -10.95 -6.18
C THR A 145 -5.33 -10.09 -6.57
N PRO A 146 -6.38 -10.04 -5.74
CA PRO A 146 -7.64 -9.40 -6.13
C PRO A 146 -7.56 -7.86 -6.11
N VAL A 147 -6.56 -7.29 -5.42
CA VAL A 147 -6.29 -5.85 -5.40
C VAL A 147 -4.81 -5.61 -5.70
N ILE A 148 -4.51 -4.70 -6.61
CA ILE A 148 -3.15 -4.26 -6.95
C ILE A 148 -3.04 -2.80 -6.56
N PHE A 149 -1.95 -2.40 -5.90
CA PHE A 149 -1.76 -1.04 -5.39
C PHE A 149 -0.66 -0.28 -6.12
N LEU A 150 -0.91 1.00 -6.41
CA LEU A 150 0.13 1.96 -6.79
C LEU A 150 0.71 2.62 -5.53
N GLN A 151 2.03 2.53 -5.36
CA GLN A 151 2.76 3.01 -4.19
C GLN A 151 2.72 4.53 -4.07
N ASN A 152 2.75 5.01 -2.82
CA ASN A 152 2.61 6.43 -2.50
C ASN A 152 3.69 7.30 -3.17
N VAL A 153 4.92 6.80 -3.32
CA VAL A 153 5.99 7.52 -4.00
C VAL A 153 5.64 7.89 -5.44
N ILE A 154 4.88 7.04 -6.14
CA ILE A 154 4.42 7.31 -7.50
C ILE A 154 3.11 8.08 -7.46
N THR A 155 2.13 7.61 -6.67
CA THR A 155 0.81 8.26 -6.56
C THR A 155 0.95 9.75 -6.19
N ASP A 156 1.71 10.06 -5.13
CA ASP A 156 1.85 11.43 -4.63
C ASP A 156 2.68 12.30 -5.59
N LEU A 157 3.67 11.72 -6.28
CA LEU A 157 4.41 12.40 -7.35
C LEU A 157 3.47 12.78 -8.50
N LEU A 158 2.61 11.86 -8.95
CA LEU A 158 1.65 12.11 -10.03
C LEU A 158 0.61 13.16 -9.64
N ILE A 159 0.16 13.16 -8.37
CA ILE A 159 -0.67 14.23 -7.82
C ILE A 159 0.05 15.58 -7.91
N GLY A 160 1.32 15.65 -7.49
CA GLY A 160 2.14 16.87 -7.51
C GLY A 160 2.40 17.40 -8.92
N LEU A 161 2.60 16.50 -9.89
CA LEU A 161 2.80 16.83 -11.31
C LEU A 161 1.48 17.10 -12.05
N LYS A 162 0.32 16.89 -11.41
CA LYS A 162 -1.02 16.95 -12.03
C LYS A 162 -1.15 16.00 -13.24
N ALA A 163 -0.49 14.85 -13.17
CA ALA A 163 -0.46 13.85 -14.24
C ALA A 163 -1.56 12.79 -14.00
N GLU A 164 -2.81 13.23 -14.01
CA GLU A 164 -3.98 12.39 -13.67
C GLU A 164 -4.22 11.29 -14.71
N GLU A 165 -3.90 11.57 -15.97
CA GLU A 165 -3.95 10.63 -17.07
C GLU A 165 -3.11 9.37 -16.80
N ILE A 166 -2.00 9.49 -16.05
CA ILE A 166 -1.17 8.35 -15.67
C ILE A 166 -1.83 7.53 -14.57
N LEU A 167 -2.43 8.19 -13.56
CA LEU A 167 -3.22 7.50 -12.54
C LEU A 167 -4.36 6.69 -13.19
N MET A 168 -5.00 7.26 -14.21
CA MET A 168 -6.09 6.63 -14.96
C MET A 168 -5.60 5.53 -15.91
N ALA A 169 -4.41 5.67 -16.50
CA ALA A 169 -3.78 4.59 -17.25
C ALA A 169 -3.55 3.36 -16.35
N TYR A 170 -2.94 3.56 -15.18
CA TYR A 170 -2.77 2.50 -14.17
C TYR A 170 -4.11 1.87 -13.78
N TYR A 171 -5.10 2.68 -13.43
CA TYR A 171 -6.43 2.23 -13.01
C TYR A 171 -7.08 1.33 -14.07
N ASN A 172 -7.05 1.77 -15.34
CA ASN A 172 -7.65 1.04 -16.44
C ASN A 172 -6.89 -0.23 -16.80
N HIS A 173 -5.55 -0.19 -16.77
CA HIS A 173 -4.71 -1.34 -17.09
C HIS A 173 -4.91 -2.47 -16.08
N VAL A 174 -4.87 -2.17 -14.78
CA VAL A 174 -5.10 -3.18 -13.71
C VAL A 174 -6.44 -3.88 -13.88
N LYS A 175 -7.53 -3.12 -14.11
CA LYS A 175 -8.87 -3.69 -14.32
C LYS A 175 -8.94 -4.58 -15.56
N LYS A 176 -8.39 -4.11 -16.68
CA LYS A 176 -8.52 -4.78 -17.98
C LYS A 176 -7.59 -5.99 -18.13
N LYS A 177 -6.33 -5.86 -17.69
CA LYS A 177 -5.27 -6.83 -17.95
C LYS A 177 -5.14 -7.89 -16.86
N HIS A 178 -5.27 -7.48 -15.60
CA HIS A 178 -5.04 -8.35 -14.45
C HIS A 178 -6.32 -8.88 -13.80
N ASN A 179 -7.50 -8.42 -14.25
CA ASN A 179 -8.79 -8.77 -13.65
C ASN A 179 -8.79 -8.56 -12.12
N ALA A 180 -8.15 -7.47 -11.69
CA ALA A 180 -7.99 -7.08 -10.29
C ALA A 180 -8.52 -5.66 -10.07
N GLU A 181 -8.78 -5.31 -8.82
CA GLU A 181 -9.20 -3.97 -8.45
C GLU A 181 -7.97 -3.06 -8.25
N PRO A 182 -7.96 -1.84 -8.83
CA PRO A 182 -6.88 -0.88 -8.64
C PRO A 182 -7.04 -0.15 -7.31
N GLY A 183 -6.08 -0.34 -6.43
CA GLY A 183 -5.86 0.45 -5.23
C GLY A 183 -4.76 1.49 -5.41
N PHE A 184 -4.82 2.53 -4.58
CA PHE A 184 -3.79 3.57 -4.51
C PHE A 184 -3.33 3.73 -3.07
N ILE A 185 -2.02 3.82 -2.88
CA ILE A 185 -1.42 4.24 -1.62
C ILE A 185 -1.07 5.72 -1.75
N THR A 186 -1.38 6.55 -0.76
CA THR A 186 -1.11 8.00 -0.79
C THR A 186 -0.85 8.58 0.59
N MET A 187 -0.21 9.75 0.64
CA MET A 187 -0.12 10.62 1.82
C MET A 187 -1.00 11.86 1.68
N ASN A 188 -1.84 11.92 0.65
CA ASN A 188 -2.74 13.02 0.36
C ASN A 188 -4.12 12.50 -0.08
N MET A 189 -4.76 11.72 0.80
CA MET A 189 -6.07 11.11 0.55
C MET A 189 -7.13 12.12 0.07
N PRO A 190 -7.27 13.33 0.66
CA PRO A 190 -8.26 14.29 0.19
C PRO A 190 -8.04 14.68 -1.28
N LYS A 191 -6.79 14.93 -1.68
CA LYS A 191 -6.50 15.33 -3.05
C LYS A 191 -6.64 14.17 -4.03
N LEU A 192 -6.16 12.98 -3.65
CA LEU A 192 -6.32 11.80 -4.48
C LEU A 192 -7.80 11.47 -4.70
N TYR A 193 -8.62 11.51 -3.65
CA TYR A 193 -10.04 11.23 -3.78
C TYR A 193 -10.72 12.21 -4.74
N GLU A 194 -10.44 13.51 -4.64
CA GLU A 194 -10.94 14.53 -5.58
C GLU A 194 -10.58 14.19 -7.04
N ILE A 195 -9.33 13.79 -7.29
CA ILE A 195 -8.83 13.39 -8.62
C ILE A 195 -9.60 12.16 -9.12
N LEU A 196 -9.71 11.11 -8.30
CA LEU A 196 -10.39 9.87 -8.67
C LEU A 196 -11.88 10.13 -8.96
N GLU A 197 -12.56 10.88 -8.10
CA GLU A 197 -13.98 11.23 -8.24
C GLU A 197 -14.25 12.00 -9.53
N ARG A 198 -13.46 13.04 -9.83
CA ARG A 198 -13.67 13.82 -11.08
C ARG A 198 -13.37 13.03 -12.35
N ASN A 199 -12.52 12.00 -12.26
CA ASN A 199 -12.22 11.10 -13.38
C ASN A 199 -13.19 9.91 -13.45
N GLY A 200 -14.29 9.93 -12.67
CA GLY A 200 -15.35 8.93 -12.73
C GLY A 200 -15.02 7.61 -12.03
N VAL A 201 -14.03 7.58 -11.14
CA VAL A 201 -13.73 6.41 -10.33
C VAL A 201 -14.70 6.37 -9.14
N GLU A 202 -15.65 5.45 -9.20
CA GLU A 202 -16.60 5.20 -8.13
C GLU A 202 -16.05 4.19 -7.11
N ASN A 203 -16.33 4.42 -5.82
CA ASN A 203 -15.95 3.54 -4.72
C ASN A 203 -14.46 3.10 -4.72
N PRO A 204 -13.51 4.06 -4.80
CA PRO A 204 -12.08 3.78 -4.95
C PRO A 204 -11.51 3.03 -3.73
N ILE A 205 -10.48 2.22 -3.95
CA ILE A 205 -9.67 1.62 -2.87
C ILE A 205 -8.49 2.54 -2.61
N ILE A 206 -8.45 3.16 -1.42
CA ILE A 206 -7.38 4.09 -1.05
C ILE A 206 -6.77 3.66 0.28
N CYS A 207 -5.49 3.30 0.26
CA CYS A 207 -4.69 3.13 1.45
C CYS A 207 -3.95 4.43 1.76
N SER A 208 -4.10 4.96 2.96
CA SER A 208 -3.48 6.22 3.33
C SER A 208 -2.97 6.20 4.76
N SER A 209 -1.95 7.01 5.02
CA SER A 209 -1.59 7.36 6.39
C SER A 209 -2.79 8.01 7.05
N ILE A 210 -3.31 7.40 8.11
CA ILE A 210 -4.40 7.92 8.94
C ILE A 210 -4.03 7.59 10.38
N ASN A 211 -3.88 8.61 11.22
CA ASN A 211 -3.50 8.46 12.62
C ASN A 211 -3.86 9.71 13.41
N LYS A 212 -3.93 9.56 14.73
CA LYS A 212 -4.42 10.58 15.67
C LYS A 212 -3.59 11.88 15.69
N VAL A 213 -2.34 11.83 15.23
CA VAL A 213 -1.39 12.96 15.34
C VAL A 213 -1.03 13.59 13.99
N GLY A 214 -1.67 13.17 12.88
CA GLY A 214 -1.43 13.77 11.57
C GLY A 214 -0.10 13.35 10.91
N PHE A 215 0.55 12.29 11.38
CA PHE A 215 1.83 11.83 10.83
C PHE A 215 1.66 11.39 9.37
N ARG A 216 2.36 12.09 8.47
CA ARG A 216 2.33 11.86 7.00
C ARG A 216 0.93 11.99 6.40
N MET A 217 0.11 12.87 6.95
CA MET A 217 -1.21 13.25 6.43
C MET A 217 -1.15 14.64 5.81
N SER A 218 -0.84 14.75 4.52
CA SER A 218 -0.77 16.04 3.83
C SER A 218 -2.13 16.75 3.81
N GLY A 219 -2.15 18.02 4.20
CA GLY A 219 -3.38 18.77 4.46
C GLY A 219 -3.61 18.90 5.96
N SER A 220 -4.76 18.45 6.45
CA SER A 220 -5.08 18.44 7.88
C SER A 220 -5.83 17.15 8.26
N ILE A 221 -5.85 16.79 9.54
CA ILE A 221 -6.61 15.63 10.04
C ILE A 221 -8.10 15.79 9.69
N GLU A 222 -8.64 16.99 9.86
CA GLU A 222 -10.03 17.32 9.60
C GLU A 222 -10.41 17.09 8.14
N ALA A 223 -9.51 17.37 7.19
CA ALA A 223 -9.75 17.11 5.77
C ALA A 223 -9.90 15.62 5.48
N TYR A 224 -9.13 14.76 6.15
CA TYR A 224 -9.24 13.31 6.02
C TYR A 224 -10.56 12.82 6.61
N GLU A 225 -10.88 13.23 7.83
CA GLU A 225 -12.13 12.84 8.47
C GLU A 225 -13.36 13.34 7.70
N GLN A 226 -13.27 14.50 7.05
CA GLN A 226 -14.34 15.00 6.20
C GLN A 226 -14.57 14.10 4.97
N VAL A 227 -13.50 13.63 4.33
CA VAL A 227 -13.60 12.63 3.26
C VAL A 227 -14.26 11.37 3.81
N LEU A 228 -13.77 10.84 4.93
CA LEU A 228 -14.33 9.63 5.56
C LEU A 228 -15.82 9.79 5.90
N ARG A 229 -16.27 10.95 6.38
CA ARG A 229 -17.69 11.20 6.71
C ARG A 229 -18.59 11.35 5.49
N THR A 230 -18.11 11.95 4.41
CA THR A 230 -18.99 12.44 3.33
C THR A 230 -18.84 11.69 2.02
N LYS A 231 -17.78 10.91 1.86
CA LYS A 231 -17.43 10.29 0.59
C LYS A 231 -17.56 8.78 0.64
N ARG A 232 -17.92 8.19 -0.49
CA ARG A 232 -18.02 6.73 -0.66
C ARG A 232 -16.71 6.19 -1.19
N GLY A 233 -16.05 5.36 -0.40
CA GLY A 233 -14.82 4.70 -0.79
C GLY A 233 -14.48 3.57 0.16
N ARG A 234 -13.46 2.79 -0.24
CA ARG A 234 -12.93 1.66 0.50
C ARG A 234 -11.58 2.08 1.08
N PHE A 235 -11.64 2.73 2.24
CA PHE A 235 -10.49 3.38 2.84
C PHE A 235 -9.75 2.42 3.76
N ILE A 236 -8.43 2.35 3.59
CA ILE A 236 -7.52 1.51 4.36
C ILE A 236 -6.59 2.41 5.16
N ALA A 237 -6.68 2.36 6.48
CA ALA A 237 -5.80 3.12 7.37
C ALA A 237 -4.45 2.41 7.53
N MET A 238 -3.35 3.07 7.17
CA MET A 238 -1.99 2.63 7.45
C MET A 238 -1.25 3.62 8.35
N GLN A 239 -0.11 3.20 8.89
CA GLN A 239 0.71 4.02 9.81
C GLN A 239 -0.08 4.51 11.03
N VAL A 240 -1.04 3.71 11.50
CA VAL A 240 -1.95 4.05 12.60
C VAL A 240 -1.24 4.42 13.90
N LEU A 241 -0.06 3.85 14.14
CA LEU A 241 0.77 4.12 15.32
C LEU A 241 1.68 5.35 15.17
N ALA A 242 1.66 6.05 14.03
CA ALA A 242 2.56 7.16 13.71
C ALA A 242 4.05 6.81 13.96
N GLY A 243 4.48 5.64 13.49
CA GLY A 243 5.83 5.11 13.70
C GLY A 243 6.16 4.72 15.15
N GLY A 244 5.15 4.64 16.02
CA GLY A 244 5.28 4.32 17.44
C GLY A 244 5.14 5.53 18.37
N ALA A 245 4.75 6.70 17.84
CA ALA A 245 4.50 7.90 18.64
C ALA A 245 3.19 7.84 19.44
N ILE A 246 2.27 6.94 19.07
CA ILE A 246 0.97 6.74 19.74
C ILE A 246 0.95 5.35 20.37
N PRO A 247 0.51 5.20 21.64
CA PRO A 247 0.24 3.88 22.23
C PRO A 247 -0.74 3.06 21.36
N PRO A 248 -0.51 1.74 21.18
CA PRO A 248 -1.33 0.92 20.29
C PRO A 248 -2.83 0.96 20.57
N GLU A 249 -3.24 0.88 21.83
CA GLU A 249 -4.64 0.94 22.23
C GLU A 249 -5.29 2.27 21.83
N GLU A 250 -4.66 3.39 22.17
CA GLU A 250 -5.14 4.74 21.83
C GLU A 250 -5.21 4.96 20.31
N ALA A 251 -4.21 4.48 19.57
CA ALA A 251 -4.18 4.58 18.12
C ALA A 251 -5.34 3.81 17.48
N LEU A 252 -5.59 2.59 17.93
CA LEU A 252 -6.62 1.73 17.35
C LEU A 252 -8.03 2.14 17.79
N GLU A 253 -8.21 2.68 18.99
CA GLU A 253 -9.48 3.29 19.40
C GLU A 253 -9.85 4.45 18.47
N TYR A 254 -8.89 5.35 18.19
CA TYR A 254 -9.10 6.45 17.25
C TYR A 254 -9.50 5.94 15.87
N ILE A 255 -8.74 5.00 15.30
CA ILE A 255 -8.98 4.50 13.94
C ILE A 255 -10.31 3.78 13.81
N CYS A 256 -10.69 2.96 14.79
CA CYS A 256 -11.97 2.25 14.76
C CYS A 256 -13.16 3.18 15.02
N SER A 257 -12.95 4.35 15.65
CA SER A 257 -13.99 5.38 15.81
C SER A 257 -14.30 6.15 14.52
N LEU A 258 -13.40 6.13 13.52
CA LEU A 258 -13.59 6.85 12.27
C LEU A 258 -14.59 6.12 11.36
N PRO A 259 -15.53 6.83 10.72
CA PRO A 259 -16.45 6.20 9.78
C PRO A 259 -15.72 5.76 8.50
N ASN A 260 -16.29 4.79 7.80
CA ASN A 260 -15.85 4.35 6.46
C ASN A 260 -14.39 3.86 6.36
N ILE A 261 -13.72 3.55 7.47
CA ILE A 261 -12.47 2.79 7.44
C ILE A 261 -12.81 1.30 7.24
N GLU A 262 -12.66 0.80 6.01
CA GLU A 262 -12.93 -0.60 5.67
C GLU A 262 -11.86 -1.52 6.27
N SER A 263 -10.58 -1.12 6.21
CA SER A 263 -9.49 -1.95 6.73
C SER A 263 -8.41 -1.19 7.47
N VAL A 264 -7.69 -1.90 8.33
CA VAL A 264 -6.48 -1.42 9.00
C VAL A 264 -5.27 -2.23 8.51
N LEU A 265 -4.27 -1.53 7.98
CA LEU A 265 -2.98 -2.09 7.57
C LEU A 265 -1.94 -1.84 8.65
N PHE A 266 -1.33 -2.92 9.16
CA PHE A 266 -0.22 -2.83 10.10
C PHE A 266 0.85 -3.90 9.82
N GLY A 267 2.06 -3.63 10.29
CA GLY A 267 3.16 -4.60 10.29
C GLY A 267 3.67 -4.82 11.71
N ALA A 268 4.15 -6.03 12.01
CA ALA A 268 4.72 -6.37 13.31
C ALA A 268 5.76 -7.49 13.18
N SER A 269 6.80 -7.46 14.03
CA SER A 269 7.92 -8.42 13.96
C SER A 269 7.77 -9.63 14.87
N SER A 270 6.76 -9.68 15.75
CA SER A 270 6.59 -10.76 16.74
C SER A 270 5.13 -11.21 16.84
N LYS A 271 4.93 -12.50 17.14
CA LYS A 271 3.61 -13.11 17.34
C LYS A 271 2.76 -12.34 18.35
N ARG A 272 3.34 -12.04 19.52
CA ARG A 272 2.69 -11.25 20.57
C ARG A 272 2.17 -9.90 20.07
N ASN A 273 2.96 -9.18 19.26
CA ASN A 273 2.54 -7.86 18.76
C ASN A 273 1.43 -7.99 17.73
N ILE A 274 1.48 -9.02 16.88
CA ILE A 274 0.42 -9.33 15.92
C ILE A 274 -0.90 -9.61 16.66
N GLU A 275 -0.89 -10.55 17.61
CA GLU A 275 -2.07 -10.93 18.39
C GLU A 275 -2.65 -9.75 19.17
N SER A 276 -1.78 -8.94 19.80
CA SER A 276 -2.18 -7.73 20.51
C SER A 276 -2.89 -6.72 19.60
N THR A 277 -2.30 -6.42 18.43
CA THR A 277 -2.92 -5.48 17.48
C THR A 277 -4.25 -5.99 16.94
N VAL A 278 -4.35 -7.29 16.61
CA VAL A 278 -5.61 -7.91 16.18
C VAL A 278 -6.66 -7.83 17.30
N SER A 279 -6.29 -8.14 18.53
CA SER A 279 -7.19 -8.07 19.68
C SER A 279 -7.75 -6.67 19.91
N TYR A 280 -6.92 -5.63 19.78
CA TYR A 280 -7.38 -4.25 19.92
C TYR A 280 -8.35 -3.84 18.79
N ILE A 281 -8.07 -4.19 17.54
CA ILE A 281 -8.96 -3.87 16.41
C ILE A 281 -10.33 -4.53 16.64
N ASN A 282 -10.35 -5.83 16.94
CA ASN A 282 -11.60 -6.55 17.17
C ASN A 282 -12.39 -5.96 18.36
N HIS A 283 -11.72 -5.66 19.47
CA HIS A 283 -12.34 -5.07 20.64
C HIS A 283 -13.02 -3.72 20.33
N PHE A 284 -12.33 -2.83 19.63
CA PHE A 284 -12.90 -1.52 19.32
C PHE A 284 -13.96 -1.57 18.23
N ASP A 285 -13.84 -2.46 17.24
CA ASP A 285 -14.91 -2.70 16.26
C ASP A 285 -16.20 -3.19 16.95
N GLU A 286 -16.10 -4.16 17.87
CA GLU A 286 -17.25 -4.65 18.67
C GLU A 286 -17.88 -3.54 19.53
N LYS A 287 -17.05 -2.70 20.16
CA LYS A 287 -17.50 -1.55 20.96
C LYS A 287 -18.29 -0.54 20.11
N GLN A 288 -17.83 -0.27 18.88
CA GLN A 288 -18.53 0.65 17.97
C GLN A 288 -19.85 0.08 17.47
N MET A 289 -19.89 -1.22 17.12
CA MET A 289 -21.14 -1.90 16.74
C MET A 289 -22.17 -1.85 17.86
N THR A 290 -21.76 -2.11 19.10
CA THR A 290 -22.64 -2.07 20.27
C THR A 290 -23.19 -0.66 20.52
N THR A 291 -22.32 0.35 20.41
CA THR A 291 -22.74 1.76 20.56
C THR A 291 -23.75 2.16 19.49
N ALA A 292 -23.53 1.77 18.23
CA ALA A 292 -24.43 2.09 17.12
C ALA A 292 -25.79 1.39 17.21
N MET A 293 -25.87 0.20 17.84
CA MET A 293 -27.15 -0.47 18.10
C MET A 293 -27.94 0.14 19.26
N ALA A 294 -27.26 0.86 20.16
CA ALA A 294 -27.88 1.49 21.33
C ALA A 294 -28.38 2.92 21.07
N SER A 295 -27.99 3.53 19.95
CA SER A 295 -28.36 4.89 19.50
C SER A 295 -29.51 4.86 18.49
#